data_AF-A0A0M8YI49-F1
#
_entry.id   AF-A0A0M8YI49-F1
#
_cell.length_a   1.000
_cell.length_b   1.000
_cell.length_c   1.000
_cell.angle_alpha   90.00
_cell.angle_beta   90.00
_cell.angle_gamma   90.00
#
_symmetry.space_group_name_H-M   'P 1'
#
loop_
_entity.id
_entity.type
_entity.pdbx_description
1 polymer ?
#
loop_
_entity_poly.entity_id
_entity_poly.type
_entity_poly.pdbx_seq_one_letter_code
_entity_poly.pdbx_strand_id
1 'polypeptide(L)'
;MVIPPPQARGSLVSVVGSVEWTGPQPGCVVLELPSGQRFQLTGTAADDGERQARAGQRPSRQEIEATGHIPPVGATSCGPVRAFWVERLAPTGR
;
A
#
# COMPACT_ATOMS: atom_id res chain seq x y z
N MET A 1 17.87 26.83 -13.37
CA MET A 1 16.80 25.80 -13.37
C MET A 1 16.75 25.23 -11.97
N VAL A 2 15.82 25.69 -11.14
CA VAL A 2 15.72 25.27 -9.73
C VAL A 2 14.90 23.99 -9.73
N ILE A 3 15.55 22.84 -9.50
CA ILE A 3 14.84 21.60 -9.22
C ILE A 3 14.15 21.83 -7.87
N PRO A 4 12.80 21.80 -7.79
CA PRO A 4 12.13 22.01 -6.52
C PRO A 4 12.65 20.95 -5.52
N PRO A 5 12.93 21.32 -4.26
CA PRO A 5 13.35 20.33 -3.27
C PRO A 5 12.28 19.22 -3.20
N PRO A 6 12.66 17.95 -2.99
CA PRO A 6 11.73 16.82 -2.96
C PRO A 6 10.83 16.84 -1.70
N GLN A 7 10.07 17.90 -1.52
CA GLN A 7 9.13 18.14 -0.42
C GLN A 7 7.67 17.88 -0.86
N ALA A 8 7.46 17.37 -2.08
CA ALA A 8 6.14 16.92 -2.52
C ALA A 8 5.83 15.45 -2.11
N ARG A 9 6.70 14.82 -1.31
CA ARG A 9 6.40 13.55 -0.65
C ARG A 9 5.76 13.94 0.68
N GLY A 10 4.47 13.66 0.86
CA GLY A 10 3.79 13.90 2.13
C GLY A 10 4.53 13.25 3.30
N SER A 11 4.16 13.59 4.54
CA SER A 11 4.78 12.99 5.73
C SER A 11 4.79 11.47 5.63
N LEU A 12 5.96 10.86 5.84
CA LEU A 12 6.08 9.41 5.96
C LEU A 12 5.30 8.96 7.19
N VAL A 13 4.38 8.03 6.99
CA VAL A 13 3.54 7.43 8.02
C VAL A 13 3.71 5.91 7.98
N SER A 14 3.83 5.31 9.15
CA SER A 14 3.70 3.86 9.33
C SER A 14 2.29 3.55 9.77
N VAL A 15 1.66 2.59 9.10
CA VAL A 15 0.32 2.10 9.44
C VAL A 15 0.34 0.58 9.51
N VAL A 16 -0.37 0.02 10.50
CA VAL A 16 -0.57 -1.43 10.62
C VAL A 16 -1.98 -1.76 10.16
N GLY A 17 -2.10 -2.75 9.30
CA GLY A 17 -3.40 -3.20 8.80
C GLY A 17 -3.35 -4.55 8.11
N SER A 18 -4.55 -5.06 7.81
CA SER A 18 -4.73 -6.28 7.04
C SER A 18 -4.72 -5.95 5.55
N VAL A 19 -3.93 -6.70 4.78
CA VAL A 19 -3.87 -6.57 3.32
C VAL A 19 -4.32 -7.87 2.67
N GLU A 20 -5.11 -7.73 1.60
CA GLU A 20 -5.45 -8.84 0.71
C GLU A 20 -4.74 -8.63 -0.64
N TRP A 21 -3.72 -9.45 -0.90
CA TRP A 21 -2.83 -9.34 -2.06
C TRP A 21 -3.46 -9.90 -3.32
N THR A 22 -4.24 -10.97 -3.21
CA THR A 22 -4.84 -11.69 -4.35
C THR A 22 -6.32 -11.38 -4.49
N GLY A 23 -6.66 -10.09 -4.47
CA GLY A 23 -8.03 -9.63 -4.69
C GLY A 23 -8.54 -9.91 -6.12
N PRO A 24 -9.84 -9.67 -6.36
CA PRO A 24 -10.49 -9.96 -7.64
C PRO A 24 -9.96 -9.13 -8.82
N GLN A 25 -9.36 -7.97 -8.55
CA GLN A 25 -8.79 -7.08 -9.57
C GLN A 25 -7.27 -6.95 -9.38
N PRO A 26 -6.45 -7.38 -10.36
CA PRO A 26 -5.00 -7.20 -10.30
C PRO A 26 -4.59 -5.73 -10.19
N GLY A 27 -3.57 -5.43 -9.39
CA GLY A 27 -3.11 -4.06 -9.11
C GLY A 27 -4.00 -3.26 -8.15
N CYS A 28 -5.06 -3.89 -7.60
CA CYS A 28 -6.00 -3.27 -6.67
C CYS A 28 -5.86 -3.82 -5.26
N VAL A 29 -4.62 -3.89 -4.78
CA VAL A 29 -4.33 -4.34 -3.42
C VAL A 29 -4.84 -3.29 -2.44
N VAL A 30 -5.67 -3.72 -1.48
CA VAL A 30 -6.24 -2.85 -0.45
C VAL A 30 -5.69 -3.20 0.91
N LEU A 31 -5.22 -2.19 1.63
CA LEU A 31 -4.92 -2.21 3.05
C LEU A 31 -6.14 -1.72 3.83
N GLU A 32 -6.62 -2.55 4.74
CA GLU A 32 -7.67 -2.23 5.70
C GLU A 32 -7.05 -2.03 7.08
N LEU A 33 -7.25 -0.84 7.65
CA LEU A 33 -6.82 -0.51 9.00
C LEU A 33 -7.84 -1.02 10.04
N PRO A 34 -7.42 -1.22 11.30
CA PRO A 34 -8.33 -1.56 12.39
C PRO A 34 -9.47 -0.55 12.61
N SER A 35 -9.28 0.70 12.19
CA SER A 35 -10.31 1.74 12.22
C SER A 35 -11.43 1.55 11.18
N GLY A 36 -11.32 0.55 10.28
CA GLY A 36 -12.20 0.34 9.14
C GLY A 36 -11.85 1.23 7.92
N GLN A 37 -10.81 2.06 8.03
CA GLN A 37 -10.34 2.87 6.92
C GLN A 37 -9.57 2.02 5.91
N ARG A 38 -9.83 2.24 4.63
CA ARG A 38 -9.24 1.49 3.51
C ARG A 38 -8.37 2.36 2.64
N PHE A 39 -7.23 1.82 2.23
CA PHE A 39 -6.29 2.45 1.31
C PHE A 39 -5.92 1.47 0.21
N GLN A 40 -5.80 1.95 -1.03
CA GLN A 40 -5.13 1.16 -2.05
C GLN A 40 -3.63 1.30 -1.88
N LEU A 41 -2.94 0.17 -1.76
CA LEU A 41 -1.48 0.15 -1.78
C LEU A 41 -1.00 0.38 -3.20
N THR A 42 -0.09 1.33 -3.36
CA THR A 42 0.57 1.63 -4.64
C THR A 42 2.07 1.71 -4.46
N GLY A 43 2.80 1.50 -5.55
CA GLY A 43 4.27 1.53 -5.57
C GLY A 43 4.89 0.14 -5.63
N THR A 44 6.19 0.10 -5.88
CA THR A 44 6.93 -1.13 -6.19
C THR A 44 6.84 -2.19 -5.09
N ALA A 45 6.84 -1.78 -3.83
CA ALA A 45 6.69 -2.71 -2.71
C ALA A 45 5.32 -3.41 -2.70
N ALA A 46 4.26 -2.71 -3.11
CA ALA A 46 2.93 -3.29 -3.23
C ALA A 46 2.86 -4.27 -4.42
N ASP A 47 3.42 -3.89 -5.58
CA ASP A 47 3.50 -4.75 -6.76
C ASP A 47 4.29 -6.03 -6.47
N ASP A 48 5.41 -5.92 -5.74
CA ASP A 48 6.21 -7.06 -5.31
C ASP A 48 5.43 -7.98 -4.36
N GLY A 49 4.69 -7.40 -3.41
CA GLY A 49 3.84 -8.15 -2.49
C GLY A 49 2.74 -8.91 -3.21
N GLU A 50 2.08 -8.29 -4.20
CA GLU A 50 1.07 -8.94 -5.04
C GLU A 50 1.68 -10.09 -5.84
N ARG A 51 2.83 -9.85 -6.50
CA ARG A 51 3.52 -10.89 -7.28
C ARG A 51 3.92 -12.09 -6.43
N GLN A 52 4.47 -11.86 -5.23
CA GLN A 52 4.84 -12.93 -4.31
C GLN A 52 3.62 -13.73 -3.85
N ALA A 53 2.50 -13.06 -3.54
CA ALA A 53 1.28 -13.74 -3.13
C ALA A 53 0.67 -14.56 -4.27
N ARG A 54 0.65 -14.03 -5.50
CA ARG A 54 0.21 -14.77 -6.70
C ARG A 54 1.11 -15.96 -7.00
N ALA A 55 2.41 -15.87 -6.68
CA ALA A 55 3.36 -16.97 -6.82
C ALA A 55 3.33 -17.97 -5.65
N GLY A 56 2.46 -17.79 -4.65
CA GLY A 56 2.37 -18.65 -3.47
C GLY A 56 3.52 -18.51 -2.47
N GLN A 57 4.37 -17.48 -2.63
CA GLN A 57 5.51 -17.21 -1.73
C GLN A 57 5.13 -16.37 -0.51
N ARG A 58 3.93 -15.78 -0.52
CA ARG A 58 3.36 -14.98 0.55
C ARG A 58 1.88 -15.36 0.75
N PRO A 59 1.35 -15.31 1.99
CA PRO A 59 -0.09 -15.48 2.21
C PRO A 59 -0.93 -14.52 1.37
N SER A 60 -2.06 -14.99 0.85
CA SER A 60 -3.03 -14.17 0.10
C SER A 60 -3.58 -13.02 0.94
N ARG A 61 -3.73 -13.25 2.25
CA ARG A 61 -4.11 -12.24 3.24
C ARG A 61 -3.14 -12.30 4.42
N GLN A 62 -2.67 -11.14 4.86
CA GLN A 62 -1.78 -11.04 6.03
C GLN A 62 -1.89 -9.67 6.68
N GLU A 63 -1.43 -9.56 7.92
CA GLU A 63 -1.22 -8.28 8.57
C GLU A 63 0.19 -7.75 8.22
N ILE A 64 0.28 -6.46 7.92
CA ILE A 64 1.52 -5.78 7.58
C ILE A 64 1.61 -4.43 8.29
N GLU A 65 2.84 -4.01 8.56
CA GLU A 65 3.20 -2.61 8.74
C GLU A 65 3.63 -2.05 7.37
N ALA A 66 2.88 -1.07 6.87
CA ALA A 66 3.19 -0.33 5.67
C ALA A 66 3.73 1.06 6.04
N THR A 67 4.95 1.36 5.62
CA THR A 67 5.53 2.71 5.72
C THR A 67 5.51 3.37 4.36
N GLY A 68 4.93 4.56 4.29
CA GLY A 68 4.71 5.24 3.04
C GLY A 68 4.15 6.64 3.22
N HIS A 69 3.59 7.21 2.17
CA HIS A 69 2.95 8.52 2.23
C HIS A 69 1.61 8.50 1.48
N ILE A 70 0.70 9.36 1.92
CA ILE A 70 -0.59 9.54 1.27
C ILE A 70 -0.46 10.73 0.32
N PRO A 71 -0.56 10.55 -1.01
CA PRO A 71 -0.51 11.66 -1.94
C PRO A 71 -1.69 12.62 -1.74
N PRO A 72 -1.49 13.93 -1.93
CA PRO A 72 -2.52 14.96 -1.70
C PRO A 72 -3.72 14.84 -2.67
N VAL A 73 -3.49 14.25 -3.84
CA VAL A 73 -4.50 13.91 -4.85
C VAL A 73 -4.20 12.51 -5.35
N GLY A 74 -5.19 11.62 -5.26
CA GLY A 74 -5.03 10.22 -5.64
C GLY A 74 -6.36 9.49 -5.59
N ALA A 75 -7.21 9.76 -6.60
CA ALA A 75 -8.28 8.85 -6.95
C ALA A 75 -7.62 7.59 -7.51
N THR A 76 -8.05 6.43 -7.04
CA THR A 76 -7.51 5.18 -7.53
C THR A 76 -8.49 4.56 -8.52
N SER A 77 -7.97 3.78 -9.47
CA SER A 77 -8.80 3.08 -10.46
C SER A 77 -9.61 1.92 -9.85
N CYS A 78 -9.37 1.58 -8.59
CA CYS A 78 -9.92 0.41 -7.92
C CYS A 78 -11.11 0.72 -6.99
N GLY A 79 -11.56 1.97 -6.92
CA GLY A 79 -12.74 2.38 -6.16
C GLY A 79 -12.60 3.72 -5.45
N PRO A 80 -13.56 4.11 -4.60
CA PRO A 80 -13.54 5.36 -3.84
C PRO A 80 -12.59 5.28 -2.61
N VAL A 81 -11.41 4.69 -2.79
CA VAL A 81 -10.37 4.59 -1.75
C VAL A 81 -9.21 5.52 -2.08
N ARG A 82 -8.47 5.95 -1.05
CA ARG A 82 -7.27 6.78 -1.25
C ARG A 82 -6.09 5.89 -1.58
N ALA A 83 -5.19 6.39 -2.43
CA ALA A 83 -3.88 5.75 -2.62
C ALA A 83 -3.02 5.90 -1.34
N PHE A 84 -2.22 4.88 -1.07
CA PHE A 84 -1.14 4.90 -0.09
C PHE A 84 0.11 4.42 -0.81
N TRP A 85 1.05 5.34 -1.06
CA TRP A 85 2.28 5.00 -1.75
C TRP A 85 3.24 4.34 -0.76
N VAL A 86 3.44 3.04 -0.93
CA VAL A 86 4.26 2.23 -0.03
C VAL A 86 5.72 2.34 -0.43
N GLU A 87 6.55 2.74 0.52
CA GLU A 87 8.01 2.68 0.37
C GLU A 87 8.58 1.40 1.00
N ARG A 88 7.97 0.91 2.09
CA ARG A 88 8.41 -0.29 2.80
C ARG A 88 7.23 -1.07 3.35
N LEU A 89 7.36 -2.39 3.29
CA LEU A 89 6.46 -3.35 3.92
C LEU A 89 7.24 -4.18 4.93
N ALA A 90 6.73 -4.30 6.14
CA ALA A 90 7.20 -5.26 7.12
C ALA A 90 6.03 -6.17 7.53
N PRO A 91 6.23 -7.49 7.65
CA PRO A 91 5.21 -8.35 8.25
C PRO A 91 5.02 -7.98 9.73
N THR A 92 3.77 -7.82 10.17
CA THR A 92 3.46 -7.76 11.61
C THR A 92 3.27 -9.18 12.12
N GLY A 93 4.39 -9.84 12.44
CA GLY A 93 4.40 -11.22 12.92
C GLY A 93 5.80 -11.80 12.86
N ARG A 94 6.25 -12.29 14.02
CA ARG A 94 7.58 -12.87 14.29
C ARG A 94 7.88 -14.11 13.43
#